data_AF-A0A0P9CY73-F1
#
_entry.id   AF-A0A0P9CY73-F1
#
_cell.length_a   1.000
_cell.length_b   1.000
_cell.length_c   1.000
_cell.angle_alpha   90.00
_cell.angle_beta   90.00
_cell.angle_gamma   90.00
#
_symmetry.space_group_name_H-M   'P 1'
#
loop_
_entity.id
_entity.type
_entity.pdbx_description
1 polymer ?
#
loop_
_entity_poly.entity_id
_entity_poly.type
_entity_poly.pdbx_seq_one_letter_code
_entity_poly.pdbx_strand_id
1 'polypeptide(L)'
;RDQPFCTGERTVEGFYRVRAGLDQAIARGLAYAPIADLVWCETSEPNLDEARRFADAIHKEFPGKLLAYNCSPSFNWKKKLDDTTIAKFQRELGAMGYKFQFVTLAGFHALNFSLFELARGYKDRGMAAYSELQQAEFAGEQYGYTATKHQREVGTGYFDEVAQVIAGGAASTTALSGSTEEEQFH
;
A
#
# COMPACT_ATOMS: atom_id res chain seq x y z
N ARG A 1 22.70 -19.90 -17.44
CA ARG A 1 21.50 -19.03 -17.37
C ARG A 1 21.89 -17.56 -17.29
N ASP A 2 22.84 -17.17 -16.42
CA ASP A 2 23.21 -15.75 -16.25
C ASP A 2 24.36 -15.26 -17.16
N GLN A 3 25.26 -16.15 -17.61
CA GLN A 3 26.41 -15.80 -18.47
C GLN A 3 26.05 -14.96 -19.72
N PRO A 4 24.93 -15.20 -20.43
CA PRO A 4 24.53 -14.37 -21.57
C PRO A 4 24.28 -12.90 -21.23
N PHE A 5 24.15 -12.54 -19.95
CA PHE A 5 23.98 -11.16 -19.50
C PHE A 5 25.27 -10.55 -18.93
N CYS A 6 26.33 -11.33 -18.69
CA CYS A 6 27.59 -10.80 -18.18
C CYS A 6 28.32 -9.95 -19.24
N THR A 7 28.95 -8.85 -18.81
CA THR A 7 29.79 -8.03 -19.70
C THR A 7 31.23 -8.56 -19.83
N GLY A 8 31.65 -9.40 -18.87
CA GLY A 8 33.04 -9.87 -18.75
C GLY A 8 33.90 -9.04 -17.79
N GLU A 9 33.41 -7.86 -17.38
CA GLU A 9 34.11 -6.98 -16.45
C GLU A 9 33.83 -7.35 -14.98
N ARG A 10 34.77 -7.02 -14.10
CA ARG A 10 34.63 -7.17 -12.65
C ARG A 10 34.86 -5.85 -11.91
N THR A 11 34.19 -5.68 -10.78
CA THR A 11 34.45 -4.58 -9.84
C THR A 11 35.62 -4.92 -8.91
N VAL A 12 36.12 -3.93 -8.16
CA VAL A 12 37.23 -4.13 -7.20
C VAL A 12 36.85 -5.03 -6.03
N GLU A 13 35.57 -5.05 -5.67
CA GLU A 13 34.97 -5.96 -4.70
C GLU A 13 34.80 -7.38 -5.25
N GLY A 14 35.02 -7.57 -6.56
CA GLY A 14 35.01 -8.85 -7.24
C GLY A 14 33.67 -9.25 -7.89
N PHE A 15 32.67 -8.37 -7.92
CA PHE A 15 31.38 -8.65 -8.58
C PHE A 15 31.51 -8.62 -10.10
N TYR A 16 30.72 -9.43 -10.81
CA TYR A 16 30.62 -9.37 -12.27
C TYR A 16 29.61 -8.30 -12.69
N ARG A 17 29.97 -7.48 -13.67
CA ARG A 17 29.03 -6.54 -14.29
C ARG A 17 28.09 -7.27 -15.26
N VAL A 18 26.86 -6.79 -15.32
CA VAL A 18 25.80 -7.37 -16.16
C VAL A 18 25.13 -6.30 -17.03
N ARG A 19 24.64 -6.72 -18.20
CA ARG A 19 23.66 -5.98 -19.01
C ARG A 19 22.29 -6.13 -18.34
N ALA A 20 22.01 -5.25 -17.40
CA ALA A 20 20.71 -5.19 -16.71
C ALA A 20 19.59 -4.79 -17.68
N GLY A 21 18.37 -5.24 -17.40
CA GLY A 21 17.19 -4.86 -18.18
C GLY A 21 16.12 -5.95 -18.21
N LEU A 22 15.07 -5.68 -18.98
CA LEU A 22 13.87 -6.53 -19.04
C LEU A 22 14.17 -7.95 -19.53
N ASP A 23 15.10 -8.13 -20.48
CA ASP A 23 15.45 -9.47 -20.99
C ASP A 23 16.04 -10.36 -19.90
N GLN A 24 16.87 -9.79 -19.04
CA GLN A 24 17.43 -10.50 -17.88
C GLN A 24 16.34 -10.82 -16.87
N ALA A 25 15.41 -9.89 -16.64
CA ALA A 25 14.28 -10.10 -15.74
C ALA A 25 13.33 -11.19 -16.25
N ILE A 26 13.00 -11.22 -17.55
CA ILE A 26 12.19 -12.27 -18.18
C ILE A 26 12.87 -13.63 -18.01
N ALA A 27 14.17 -13.73 -18.32
CA ALA A 27 14.90 -14.99 -18.19
C ALA A 27 14.88 -15.53 -16.76
N ARG A 28 15.01 -14.65 -15.75
CA ARG A 28 14.89 -15.04 -14.33
C ARG A 28 13.45 -15.35 -13.95
N GLY A 29 12.48 -14.56 -14.40
CA GLY A 29 11.05 -14.80 -14.16
C GLY A 29 10.60 -16.17 -14.66
N LEU A 30 11.01 -16.56 -15.86
CA LEU A 30 10.76 -17.90 -16.42
C LEU A 30 11.42 -19.01 -15.57
N ALA A 31 12.65 -18.79 -15.10
CA ALA A 31 13.34 -19.76 -14.26
C ALA A 31 12.69 -19.93 -12.88
N TYR A 32 12.02 -18.90 -12.36
CA TYR A 32 11.37 -18.91 -11.04
C TYR A 32 9.90 -19.30 -11.11
N ALA A 33 9.23 -19.15 -12.25
CA ALA A 33 7.81 -19.46 -12.42
C ALA A 33 7.39 -20.87 -11.97
N PRO A 34 8.19 -21.95 -12.10
CA PRO A 34 7.80 -23.27 -11.59
C PRO A 34 7.70 -23.38 -10.06
N ILE A 35 8.36 -22.48 -9.31
CA ILE A 35 8.51 -22.59 -7.85
C ILE A 35 7.92 -21.41 -7.07
N ALA A 36 7.39 -20.39 -7.74
CA ALA A 36 6.79 -19.22 -7.11
C ALA A 36 5.34 -19.10 -7.55
N ASP A 37 4.37 -18.94 -6.64
CA ASP A 37 2.95 -18.78 -7.01
C ASP A 37 2.73 -17.54 -7.88
N LEU A 38 3.40 -16.44 -7.52
CA LEU A 38 3.41 -15.18 -8.26
C LEU A 38 4.83 -14.81 -8.68
N VAL A 39 4.98 -14.16 -9.84
CA VAL A 39 6.25 -13.58 -10.29
C VAL A 39 6.13 -12.06 -10.37
N TRP A 40 7.16 -11.37 -9.88
CA TRP A 40 7.27 -9.91 -9.90
C TRP A 40 8.62 -9.49 -10.47
N CYS A 41 8.61 -8.51 -11.38
CA CYS A 41 9.77 -7.78 -11.85
C CYS A 41 9.70 -6.34 -11.35
N GLU A 42 10.73 -5.88 -10.61
CA GLU A 42 10.88 -4.45 -10.32
C GLU A 42 11.15 -3.67 -11.61
N THR A 43 10.61 -2.47 -11.73
CA THR A 43 10.81 -1.59 -12.90
C THR A 43 11.32 -0.22 -12.46
N SER A 44 11.99 0.49 -13.36
CA SER A 44 12.49 1.84 -13.09
C SER A 44 11.42 2.92 -13.25
N GLU A 45 10.34 2.60 -13.97
CA GLU A 45 9.26 3.53 -14.33
C GLU A 45 7.90 2.81 -14.40
N PRO A 46 6.77 3.53 -14.23
CA PRO A 46 5.44 2.96 -14.39
C PRO A 46 5.10 2.87 -15.89
N ASN A 47 5.52 1.78 -16.54
CA ASN A 47 5.39 1.59 -17.99
C ASN A 47 4.53 0.35 -18.33
N LEU A 48 3.37 0.57 -18.95
CA LEU A 48 2.45 -0.49 -19.33
C LEU A 48 2.95 -1.38 -20.48
N ASP A 49 3.80 -0.84 -21.37
CA ASP A 49 4.35 -1.61 -22.50
C ASP A 49 5.44 -2.58 -22.01
N GLU A 50 6.30 -2.15 -21.08
CA GLU A 50 7.25 -3.05 -20.42
C GLU A 50 6.53 -4.12 -19.59
N ALA A 51 5.48 -3.74 -18.86
CA ALA A 51 4.65 -4.68 -18.11
C ALA A 51 4.01 -5.72 -19.03
N ARG A 52 3.44 -5.30 -20.17
CA ARG A 52 2.87 -6.21 -21.17
C ARG A 52 3.92 -7.16 -21.73
N ARG A 53 5.09 -6.65 -22.12
CA ARG A 53 6.18 -7.46 -22.66
C ARG A 53 6.67 -8.51 -21.65
N PHE A 54 6.75 -8.16 -20.37
CA PHE A 54 7.07 -9.12 -19.31
C PHE A 54 5.99 -10.20 -19.20
N ALA A 55 4.72 -9.79 -19.07
CA ALA A 55 3.59 -10.69 -18.90
C ALA A 55 3.46 -11.67 -20.07
N ASP A 56 3.49 -11.17 -21.30
CA ASP A 56 3.40 -11.99 -22.52
C ASP A 56 4.53 -13.03 -22.57
N ALA A 57 5.75 -12.66 -22.18
CA ALA A 57 6.88 -13.57 -22.17
C ALA A 57 6.74 -14.67 -21.11
N ILE A 58 6.24 -14.34 -19.90
CA ILE A 58 5.98 -15.35 -18.86
C ILE A 58 4.83 -16.25 -19.27
N HIS A 59 3.72 -15.69 -19.76
CA HIS A 59 2.52 -16.45 -20.13
C HIS A 59 2.69 -17.31 -21.36
N LYS A 60 3.63 -17.00 -22.24
CA LYS A 60 4.00 -17.86 -23.36
C LYS A 60 4.45 -19.25 -22.89
N GLU A 61 5.25 -19.32 -21.83
CA GLU A 61 5.77 -20.58 -21.28
C GLU A 61 4.91 -21.11 -20.12
N PHE A 62 4.27 -20.20 -19.38
CA PHE A 62 3.41 -20.52 -18.23
C PHE A 62 2.06 -19.79 -18.35
N PRO A 63 1.15 -20.28 -19.22
CA PRO A 63 -0.16 -19.66 -19.41
C PRO A 63 -0.93 -19.51 -18.09
N GLY A 64 -1.45 -18.31 -17.83
CA GLY A 64 -2.21 -18.02 -16.62
C GLY A 64 -1.37 -17.83 -15.34
N LYS A 65 -0.03 -17.79 -15.43
CA LYS A 65 0.83 -17.53 -14.28
C LYS A 65 0.46 -16.19 -13.63
N LEU A 66 0.19 -16.21 -12.32
CA LEU A 66 -0.15 -14.98 -11.60
C LEU A 66 1.08 -14.07 -11.50
N LEU A 67 0.88 -12.78 -11.73
CA LEU A 67 1.94 -11.78 -11.65
C LEU A 67 1.64 -10.78 -10.54
N ALA A 68 2.67 -10.12 -10.04
CA ALA A 68 2.56 -9.02 -9.10
C ALA A 68 3.27 -7.75 -9.62
N TYR A 69 2.72 -6.59 -9.28
CA TYR A 69 3.23 -5.28 -9.72
C TYR A 69 3.32 -4.30 -8.56
N ASN A 70 4.48 -3.67 -8.41
CA ASN A 70 4.70 -2.57 -7.48
C ASN A 70 4.33 -1.24 -8.13
N CYS A 71 3.22 -0.65 -7.70
CA CYS A 71 2.84 0.72 -8.01
C CYS A 71 3.66 1.69 -7.15
N SER A 72 4.96 1.74 -7.40
CA SER A 72 5.96 2.35 -6.51
C SER A 72 5.78 3.86 -6.32
N PRO A 73 5.79 4.37 -5.07
CA PRO A 73 5.91 5.81 -4.79
C PRO A 73 7.27 6.41 -5.17
N SER A 74 8.29 5.58 -5.43
CA SER A 74 9.56 6.05 -5.97
C SER A 74 9.43 6.58 -7.40
N PHE A 75 8.32 6.29 -8.08
CA PHE A 75 8.01 6.89 -9.37
C PHE A 75 7.41 8.29 -9.19
N ASN A 76 7.87 9.24 -9.99
CA ASN A 76 7.13 10.48 -10.18
C ASN A 76 6.02 10.27 -11.21
N TRP A 77 4.84 9.83 -10.73
CA TRP A 77 3.70 9.43 -11.56
C TRP A 77 3.27 10.51 -12.56
N LYS A 78 3.01 11.74 -12.11
CA LYS A 78 2.59 12.85 -13.00
C LYS A 78 3.67 13.33 -13.96
N LYS A 79 4.95 13.11 -13.64
CA LYS A 79 6.04 13.37 -14.60
C LYS A 79 6.09 12.33 -15.71
N LYS A 80 5.61 11.11 -15.46
CA LYS A 80 5.73 9.97 -16.37
C LYS A 80 4.46 9.68 -17.16
N LEU A 81 3.30 9.94 -16.58
CA LEU A 81 2.01 9.55 -17.13
C LEU A 81 1.00 10.70 -17.03
N ASP A 82 0.10 10.77 -18.00
CA ASP A 82 -1.07 11.63 -17.93
C ASP A 82 -2.14 11.08 -16.97
N ASP A 83 -3.08 11.93 -16.55
CA ASP A 83 -4.13 11.58 -15.58
C ASP A 83 -5.05 10.45 -16.08
N THR A 84 -5.30 10.35 -17.38
CA THR A 84 -6.12 9.27 -17.96
C THR A 84 -5.40 7.92 -17.86
N THR A 85 -4.10 7.92 -18.11
CA THR A 85 -3.26 6.73 -18.02
C THR A 85 -3.08 6.29 -16.56
N ILE A 86 -2.85 7.23 -15.64
CA ILE A 86 -2.81 6.94 -14.19
C ILE A 86 -4.13 6.29 -13.73
N ALA A 87 -5.28 6.87 -14.11
CA ALA A 87 -6.59 6.39 -13.68
C ALA A 87 -6.89 4.94 -14.13
N LYS A 88 -6.39 4.52 -15.30
CA LYS A 88 -6.60 3.14 -15.80
C LYS A 88 -5.45 2.17 -15.49
N PHE A 89 -4.33 2.65 -14.94
CA PHE A 89 -3.07 1.88 -14.86
C PHE A 89 -3.24 0.49 -14.25
N GLN A 90 -3.86 0.41 -13.07
CA GLN A 90 -4.07 -0.87 -12.37
C GLN A 90 -5.05 -1.81 -13.10
N ARG A 91 -6.07 -1.25 -13.77
CA ARG A 91 -7.03 -2.03 -14.56
C ARG A 91 -6.35 -2.68 -15.76
N GLU A 92 -5.50 -1.93 -16.47
CA GLU A 92 -4.72 -2.45 -17.61
C GLU A 92 -3.74 -3.53 -17.15
N LEU A 93 -3.03 -3.32 -16.03
CA LEU A 93 -2.18 -4.35 -15.42
C LEU A 93 -2.98 -5.62 -15.06
N GLY A 94 -4.17 -5.45 -14.49
CA GLY A 94 -5.06 -6.56 -14.14
C GLY A 94 -5.45 -7.43 -15.35
N ALA A 95 -5.66 -6.80 -16.51
CA ALA A 95 -5.95 -7.49 -17.77
C ALA A 95 -4.73 -8.26 -18.31
N MET A 96 -3.50 -7.83 -18.00
CA MET A 96 -2.26 -8.54 -18.34
C MET A 96 -1.91 -9.68 -17.37
N GLY A 97 -2.68 -9.90 -16.30
CA GLY A 97 -2.43 -10.98 -15.32
C GLY A 97 -1.70 -10.56 -14.05
N TYR A 98 -1.46 -9.25 -13.84
CA TYR A 98 -0.98 -8.73 -12.55
C TYR A 98 -2.12 -8.71 -11.53
N LYS A 99 -2.27 -9.82 -10.79
CA LYS A 99 -3.38 -10.04 -9.85
C LYS A 99 -3.09 -9.57 -8.42
N PHE A 100 -1.83 -9.32 -8.09
CA PHE A 100 -1.45 -8.65 -6.85
C PHE A 100 -0.76 -7.32 -7.18
N GLN A 101 -1.39 -6.21 -6.82
CA GLN A 101 -0.87 -4.87 -7.10
C GLN A 101 -0.85 -4.08 -5.80
N PHE A 102 0.26 -3.40 -5.52
CA PHE A 102 0.48 -2.78 -4.22
C PHE A 102 1.31 -1.51 -4.33
N VAL A 103 1.10 -0.59 -3.40
CA VAL A 103 1.88 0.64 -3.25
C VAL A 103 2.76 0.48 -2.02
N THR A 104 4.05 0.20 -2.23
CA THR A 104 4.98 -0.18 -1.14
C THR A 104 5.07 0.82 0.00
N LEU A 105 5.16 2.12 -0.31
CA LEU A 105 5.40 3.18 0.68
C LEU A 105 4.15 4.03 0.98
N ALA A 106 2.95 3.51 0.70
CA ALA A 106 1.70 4.25 0.94
C ALA A 106 1.57 4.73 2.40
N GLY A 107 1.84 3.84 3.36
CA GLY A 107 1.79 4.17 4.79
C GLY A 107 2.80 5.24 5.20
N PHE A 108 4.04 5.16 4.68
CA PHE A 108 5.08 6.16 4.96
C PHE A 108 4.66 7.55 4.47
N HIS A 109 4.19 7.66 3.23
CA HIS A 109 3.79 8.95 2.66
C HIS A 109 2.54 9.51 3.35
N ALA A 110 1.52 8.67 3.58
CA ALA A 110 0.28 9.11 4.23
C ALA A 110 0.54 9.61 5.67
N LEU A 111 1.29 8.85 6.47
CA LEU A 111 1.59 9.19 7.86
C LEU A 111 2.43 10.45 7.99
N ASN A 112 3.55 10.54 7.25
CA ASN A 112 4.44 11.69 7.39
C ASN A 112 3.79 12.97 6.88
N PHE A 113 3.06 12.91 5.77
CA PHE A 113 2.46 14.10 5.18
C PHE A 113 1.29 14.62 6.02
N SER A 114 0.40 13.73 6.50
CA SER A 114 -0.74 14.16 7.32
C SER A 114 -0.28 14.81 8.63
N LEU A 115 0.72 14.23 9.29
CA LEU A 115 1.26 14.79 10.53
C LEU A 115 2.05 16.09 10.28
N PHE A 116 2.79 16.20 9.17
CA PHE A 116 3.47 17.44 8.80
C PHE A 116 2.48 18.58 8.59
N GLU A 117 1.40 18.35 7.83
CA GLU A 117 0.36 19.36 7.59
C GLU A 117 -0.37 19.75 8.88
N LEU A 118 -0.69 18.77 9.73
CA LEU A 118 -1.29 19.03 11.04
C LEU A 118 -0.36 19.87 11.93
N ALA A 119 0.91 19.48 12.07
CA ALA A 119 1.88 20.19 12.90
C ALA A 119 2.13 21.63 12.40
N ARG A 120 2.20 21.81 11.08
CA ARG A 120 2.32 23.12 10.43
C ARG A 120 1.10 24.00 10.72
N GLY A 121 -0.11 23.47 10.50
CA GLY A 121 -1.36 24.18 10.79
C GLY A 121 -1.54 24.51 12.28
N TYR A 122 -1.17 23.57 13.15
CA TYR A 122 -1.28 23.73 14.60
C TYR A 122 -0.32 24.78 15.14
N LYS A 123 0.90 24.87 14.60
CA LYS A 123 1.84 25.97 14.91
C LYS A 123 1.23 27.34 14.63
N ASP A 124 0.49 27.47 13.54
CA ASP A 124 -0.02 28.77 13.08
C ASP A 124 -1.40 29.13 13.68
N ARG A 125 -2.27 28.14 13.90
CA ARG A 125 -3.69 28.35 14.24
C ARG A 125 -4.20 27.52 15.44
N GLY A 126 -3.32 26.77 16.09
CA GLY A 126 -3.66 25.94 17.26
C GLY A 126 -4.86 25.03 17.02
N MET A 127 -5.82 25.06 17.94
CA MET A 127 -7.01 24.19 17.91
C MET A 127 -7.88 24.33 16.67
N ALA A 128 -7.82 25.44 15.93
CA ALA A 128 -8.56 25.55 14.67
C ALA A 128 -8.08 24.53 13.64
N ALA A 129 -6.77 24.26 13.56
CA ALA A 129 -6.23 23.24 12.65
C ALA A 129 -6.62 21.81 13.08
N TYR A 130 -6.69 21.55 14.39
CA TYR A 130 -7.14 20.26 14.90
C TYR A 130 -8.65 20.06 14.69
N SER A 131 -9.45 21.09 14.89
CA SER A 131 -10.91 21.03 14.66
C SER A 131 -11.23 20.77 13.19
N GLU A 132 -10.45 21.30 12.24
CA GLU A 132 -10.59 20.96 10.81
C GLU A 132 -10.35 19.48 10.52
N LEU A 133 -9.34 18.86 11.15
CA LEU A 133 -9.13 17.41 11.06
C LEU A 133 -10.33 16.65 11.63
N GLN A 134 -10.81 17.03 12.81
CA GLN A 134 -11.96 16.38 13.44
C GLN A 134 -13.24 16.52 12.60
N GLN A 135 -13.50 17.68 11.99
CA GLN A 135 -14.65 17.84 11.09
C GLN A 135 -14.50 17.02 9.80
N ALA A 136 -13.27 16.83 9.30
CA ALA A 136 -13.01 15.92 8.19
C ALA A 136 -13.25 14.45 8.58
N GLU A 137 -12.94 14.04 9.82
CA GLU A 137 -13.28 12.72 10.37
C GLU A 137 -14.80 12.50 10.38
N PHE A 138 -15.57 13.44 10.96
CA PHE A 138 -17.04 13.38 10.94
C PHE A 138 -17.61 13.31 9.51
N ALA A 139 -17.10 14.13 8.59
CA ALA A 139 -17.52 14.09 7.19
C ALA A 139 -17.18 12.76 6.49
N GLY A 140 -16.18 12.03 6.99
CA GLY A 140 -15.78 10.71 6.52
C GLY A 140 -16.74 9.58 6.94
N GLU A 141 -17.52 9.77 7.99
CA GLU A 141 -18.40 8.72 8.54
C GLU A 141 -19.45 8.25 7.53
N GLN A 142 -19.93 9.15 6.65
CA GLN A 142 -20.85 8.80 5.57
C GLN A 142 -20.27 7.78 4.57
N TYR A 143 -18.94 7.64 4.52
CA TYR A 143 -18.21 6.68 3.68
C TYR A 143 -17.74 5.45 4.47
N GLY A 144 -18.13 5.32 5.74
CA GLY A 144 -17.80 4.18 6.60
C GLY A 144 -16.57 4.37 7.49
N TYR A 145 -16.03 5.58 7.63
CA TYR A 145 -15.03 5.87 8.66
C TYR A 145 -15.64 5.80 10.06
N THR A 146 -14.93 5.22 11.04
CA THR A 146 -15.47 5.01 12.40
C THR A 146 -14.59 5.52 13.53
N ALA A 147 -13.34 5.88 13.23
CA ALA A 147 -12.34 6.16 14.26
C ALA A 147 -12.49 7.55 14.92
N THR A 148 -13.46 8.38 14.53
CA THR A 148 -13.86 9.57 15.29
C THR A 148 -14.25 9.19 16.72
N LYS A 149 -14.95 8.05 16.87
CA LYS A 149 -15.28 7.38 18.14
C LYS A 149 -14.14 6.45 18.54
N HIS A 150 -13.01 7.05 18.89
CA HIS A 150 -11.74 6.36 19.10
C HIS A 150 -11.74 5.38 20.29
N GLN A 151 -12.59 5.57 21.31
CA GLN A 151 -12.72 4.62 22.42
C GLN A 151 -13.33 3.31 21.92
N ARG A 152 -14.44 3.40 21.19
CA ARG A 152 -15.03 2.23 20.50
C ARG A 152 -14.03 1.56 19.58
N GLU A 153 -13.30 2.34 18.77
CA GLU A 153 -12.39 1.81 17.73
C GLU A 153 -11.27 0.94 18.32
N VAL A 154 -10.73 1.30 19.49
CA VAL A 154 -9.70 0.51 20.19
C VAL A 154 -10.27 -0.60 21.08
N GLY A 155 -11.59 -0.81 21.04
CA GLY A 155 -12.26 -1.95 21.68
C GLY A 155 -12.72 -1.71 23.11
N THR A 156 -12.91 -0.47 23.57
CA THR A 156 -13.38 -0.20 24.94
C THR A 156 -14.69 -0.96 25.23
N GLY A 157 -15.66 -0.94 24.31
CA GLY A 157 -16.91 -1.68 24.48
C GLY A 157 -16.73 -3.21 24.48
N TYR A 158 -15.74 -3.73 23.75
CA TYR A 158 -15.42 -5.16 23.81
C TYR A 158 -14.92 -5.55 25.21
N PHE A 159 -14.05 -4.74 25.82
CA PHE A 159 -13.55 -5.01 27.17
C PHE A 159 -14.60 -4.78 28.26
N ASP A 160 -15.55 -3.87 28.05
CA ASP A 160 -16.71 -3.72 28.93
C ASP A 160 -17.58 -4.98 28.94
N GLU A 161 -17.86 -5.57 27.77
CA GLU A 161 -18.60 -6.84 27.69
C GLU A 161 -17.85 -7.99 28.38
N VAL A 162 -16.52 -8.07 28.20
CA VAL A 162 -15.69 -9.04 28.92
C VAL A 162 -15.81 -8.85 30.43
N ALA A 163 -15.75 -7.60 30.92
CA ALA A 163 -15.90 -7.30 32.34
C ALA A 163 -17.29 -7.68 32.86
N GLN A 164 -18.34 -7.40 32.08
CA GLN A 164 -19.71 -7.78 32.44
C GLN A 164 -19.88 -9.30 32.51
N VAL A 165 -19.36 -10.06 31.55
CA VAL A 165 -19.42 -11.53 31.59
C VAL A 165 -18.69 -12.08 32.82
N ILE A 166 -17.49 -11.58 33.13
CA ILE A 166 -16.71 -12.01 34.31
C ILE A 166 -17.47 -11.72 35.61
N ALA A 167 -18.11 -10.55 35.69
CA ALA A 167 -18.86 -10.12 36.87
C ALA A 167 -20.30 -10.64 36.93
N GLY A 168 -20.73 -11.50 35.99
CA GLY A 168 -22.12 -11.97 35.92
C GLY A 168 -23.15 -10.85 35.71
N GLY A 169 -22.77 -9.79 34.98
CA GLY A 169 -23.60 -8.62 34.70
C GLY A 169 -23.60 -7.55 35.80
N ALA A 170 -22.74 -7.68 36.82
CA ALA A 170 -22.68 -6.76 37.95
C ALA A 170 -21.43 -5.86 37.95
N ALA A 171 -20.75 -5.68 36.81
CA ALA A 171 -19.57 -4.83 36.76
C ALA A 171 -19.98 -3.36 36.94
N SER A 172 -19.37 -2.69 37.93
CA SER A 172 -19.64 -1.29 38.27
C SER A 172 -18.58 -0.31 37.76
N THR A 173 -17.60 -0.80 36.99
CA THR A 173 -16.43 -0.04 36.52
C THR A 173 -16.22 -0.19 35.01
N THR A 174 -17.30 -0.31 34.24
CA THR A 174 -17.25 -0.24 32.77
C THR A 174 -16.89 1.17 32.32
N ALA A 175 -16.26 1.29 31.15
CA ALA A 175 -15.62 2.51 30.69
C ALA A 175 -16.45 3.34 29.69
N LEU A 176 -17.30 2.72 28.86
CA LEU A 176 -18.08 3.47 27.86
C LEU A 176 -19.25 4.25 28.48
N SER A 177 -19.96 3.66 29.44
CA SER A 177 -21.08 4.32 30.10
C SER A 177 -20.58 5.53 30.89
N GLY A 178 -21.12 6.72 30.58
CA GLY A 178 -20.70 7.99 31.16
C GLY A 178 -19.40 8.55 30.59
N SER A 179 -18.93 8.04 29.44
CA SER A 179 -17.79 8.61 28.73
C SER A 179 -18.18 9.84 27.91
N THR A 180 -17.22 10.74 27.66
CA THR A 180 -17.45 11.90 26.78
C THR A 180 -17.76 11.48 25.35
N GLU A 181 -17.31 10.29 24.93
CA GLU A 181 -17.65 9.73 23.61
C GLU A 181 -19.16 9.43 23.51
N GLU A 182 -19.74 8.82 24.55
CA GLU A 182 -21.19 8.57 24.61
C GLU A 182 -22.01 9.87 24.60
N GLU A 183 -21.51 10.91 25.28
CA GLU A 183 -22.23 12.18 25.45
C GLU A 183 -22.10 13.17 24.28
N GLN A 184 -20.96 13.18 23.57
CA GLN A 184 -20.64 14.25 22.61
C GLN A 184 -20.53 13.79 21.16
N PHE A 185 -20.51 12.48 20.90
CA PHE A 185 -20.32 11.90 19.57
C PHE A 185 -21.56 11.09 19.20
N HIS A 186 -22.69 11.76 18.96
CA HIS A 186 -23.94 11.14 18.50
C HIS A 186 -23.91 10.87 17.00
#